data_AF-A0A1I2P331-F1
#
_entry.id   AF-A0A1I2P331-F1
#
_cell.length_a   1.000
_cell.length_b   1.000
_cell.length_c   1.000
_cell.angle_alpha   90.00
_cell.angle_beta   90.00
_cell.angle_gamma   90.00
#
_symmetry.space_group_name_H-M   'P 1'
#
loop_
_entity.id
_entity.type
_entity.pdbx_description
1 polymer ?
#
loop_
_entity_poly.entity_id
_entity_poly.type
_entity_poly.pdbx_seq_one_letter_code
_entity_poly.pdbx_strand_id
1 'polypeptide(L)'
;MSPVVIIILGTLLIAGMLWMKTVPAHRRGAVAFKILILLLVAIIVILTVTGRLPWMGALVAGFFLLLKKYSAVLRAIPFLRYIFGNRKTANTQKNSSSGFQMTRQDALKILGLEEGCTSEEVIRAHRKLMQKLHPDHGGNSFLAAQINEARALLLKE
;
A
#
# COMPACT_ATOMS: atom_id res chain seq x y z
N MET A 1 19.66 -4.47 -36.46
CA MET A 1 18.99 -5.25 -35.39
C MET A 1 18.29 -6.40 -36.09
N SER A 2 18.42 -7.64 -35.62
CA SER A 2 17.75 -8.77 -36.28
C SER A 2 16.23 -8.59 -36.17
N PRO A 3 15.47 -8.67 -37.28
CA PRO A 3 14.01 -8.49 -37.25
C PRO A 3 13.32 -9.46 -36.29
N VAL A 4 13.90 -10.64 -36.10
CA VAL A 4 13.46 -11.67 -35.14
C VAL A 4 13.40 -11.16 -33.69
N VAL A 5 14.32 -10.30 -33.27
CA VAL A 5 14.36 -9.75 -31.90
C VAL A 5 13.19 -8.79 -31.65
N ILE A 6 12.85 -7.98 -32.65
CA ILE A 6 11.73 -7.04 -32.57
C ILE A 6 10.40 -7.81 -32.47
N ILE A 7 10.29 -8.92 -33.21
CA ILE A 7 9.11 -9.79 -33.18
C ILE A 7 8.97 -10.49 -31.82
N ILE A 8 10.06 -11.05 -31.26
CA ILE A 8 10.03 -11.68 -29.93
C ILE A 8 9.71 -10.66 -28.84
N LEU A 9 10.30 -9.47 -28.88
CA LEU A 9 10.03 -8.43 -27.90
C LEU A 9 8.60 -7.90 -27.99
N GLY A 10 8.11 -7.69 -29.21
CA GLY A 10 6.74 -7.26 -29.48
C GLY A 10 5.71 -8.28 -29.00
N THR A 11 5.93 -9.58 -29.26
CA THR A 11 5.03 -10.65 -28.80
C THR A 11 5.00 -10.76 -27.27
N LEU A 12 6.14 -10.63 -26.60
CA LEU A 12 6.22 -10.62 -25.12
C LEU A 12 5.51 -9.40 -24.51
N LEU A 13 5.64 -8.22 -25.13
CA LEU A 13 4.94 -7.01 -24.71
C LEU A 13 3.42 -7.13 -24.86
N ILE A 14 2.97 -7.64 -26.01
CA ILE A 14 1.53 -7.83 -26.29
C ILE A 14 0.94 -8.87 -25.33
N ALA A 15 1.62 -9.99 -25.10
CA ALA A 15 1.20 -11.00 -24.13
C ALA A 15 1.10 -10.42 -22.70
N GLY A 16 2.10 -9.62 -22.27
CA GLY A 16 2.07 -8.93 -20.99
C GLY A 16 0.93 -7.92 -20.85
N MET A 17 0.65 -7.14 -21.91
CA MET A 17 -0.47 -6.19 -21.94
C MET A 17 -1.84 -6.88 -21.89
N LEU A 18 -2.00 -7.99 -22.62
CA LEU A 18 -3.26 -8.75 -22.63
C LEU A 18 -3.53 -9.40 -21.26
N TRP A 19 -2.48 -9.89 -20.59
CA TRP A 19 -2.60 -10.42 -19.23
C TRP A 19 -2.92 -9.33 -18.20
N MET A 20 -2.52 -8.08 -18.43
CA MET A 20 -2.84 -6.95 -17.55
C MET A 20 -4.35 -6.67 -17.43
N LYS A 21 -5.13 -7.00 -18.48
CA LYS A 21 -6.59 -6.84 -18.47
C LYS A 21 -7.31 -7.86 -17.59
N THR A 22 -6.72 -9.03 -17.33
CA THR A 22 -7.32 -10.07 -16.48
C THR A 22 -6.97 -9.91 -14.99
N VAL A 23 -6.08 -8.97 -14.63
CA VAL A 23 -5.69 -8.74 -13.23
C VAL A 23 -6.61 -7.72 -12.53
N PRO A 24 -7.21 -8.06 -11.37
CA PRO A 24 -8.07 -7.15 -10.61
C PRO A 24 -7.30 -5.94 -10.06
N ALA A 25 -7.95 -4.77 -10.04
CA ALA A 25 -7.36 -3.44 -9.82
C ALA A 25 -6.44 -3.31 -8.59
N HIS A 26 -6.69 -4.11 -7.53
CA HIS A 26 -5.91 -4.08 -6.30
C HIS A 26 -4.49 -4.68 -6.41
N ARG A 27 -4.21 -5.59 -7.37
CA ARG A 27 -2.87 -6.19 -7.57
C ARG A 27 -2.13 -5.72 -8.82
N ARG A 28 -2.73 -4.82 -9.60
CA ARG A 28 -2.16 -4.35 -10.88
C ARG A 28 -0.76 -3.75 -10.72
N GLY A 29 -0.49 -3.02 -9.64
CA GLY A 29 0.83 -2.45 -9.39
C GLY A 29 1.94 -3.50 -9.17
N ALA A 30 1.66 -4.52 -8.34
CA ALA A 30 2.62 -5.59 -8.08
C ALA A 30 2.84 -6.50 -9.30
N VAL A 31 1.79 -6.75 -10.10
CA VAL A 31 1.92 -7.54 -11.33
C VAL A 31 2.64 -6.75 -12.42
N ALA A 32 2.35 -5.46 -12.58
CA ALA A 32 3.05 -4.60 -13.54
C ALA A 32 4.56 -4.54 -13.27
N PHE A 33 4.96 -4.44 -11.99
CA PHE A 33 6.37 -4.47 -11.60
C PHE A 33 7.05 -5.81 -11.96
N LYS A 34 6.35 -6.95 -11.77
CA LYS A 34 6.87 -8.27 -12.16
C LYS A 34 7.03 -8.41 -13.68
N ILE A 35 6.06 -7.93 -14.47
CA ILE A 35 6.12 -7.95 -15.94
C ILE A 35 7.26 -7.05 -16.43
N LEU A 36 7.44 -5.87 -15.84
CA LEU A 36 8.54 -4.96 -16.18
C LEU A 36 9.91 -5.62 -15.94
N ILE A 37 10.10 -6.26 -14.78
CA ILE A 37 11.33 -6.99 -14.48
C ILE A 37 11.54 -8.13 -15.49
N LEU A 38 10.50 -8.90 -15.79
CA LEU A 38 10.58 -10.02 -16.73
C LEU A 38 10.95 -9.56 -18.14
N LEU A 39 10.37 -8.45 -18.63
CA LEU A 39 10.76 -7.84 -19.89
C LEU A 39 12.20 -7.33 -19.87
N LEU A 40 12.63 -6.70 -18.79
CA LEU A 40 14.01 -6.21 -18.63
C LEU A 40 15.00 -7.38 -18.68
N VAL A 41 14.72 -8.49 -18.00
CA VAL A 41 15.52 -9.71 -18.04
C VAL A 41 15.53 -10.32 -19.44
N ALA A 42 14.38 -10.41 -20.12
CA ALA A 42 14.29 -10.92 -21.48
C ALA A 42 15.11 -10.07 -22.47
N ILE A 43 15.08 -8.74 -22.34
CA ILE A 43 15.90 -7.82 -23.12
C ILE A 43 17.39 -8.09 -22.89
N ILE A 44 17.81 -8.28 -21.62
CA ILE A 44 19.20 -8.61 -21.28
C ILE A 44 19.63 -9.93 -21.93
N VAL A 45 18.81 -10.98 -21.84
CA VAL A 45 19.11 -12.30 -22.43
C VAL A 45 19.24 -12.19 -23.95
N ILE A 46 18.34 -11.47 -24.60
CA ILE A 46 18.39 -11.26 -26.04
C ILE A 46 19.64 -10.48 -26.47
N LEU A 47 20.01 -9.43 -25.73
CA LEU A 47 21.25 -8.67 -25.98
C LEU A 47 22.49 -9.54 -25.77
N THR A 48 22.44 -10.49 -24.83
CA THR A 48 23.53 -11.43 -24.55
C THR A 48 23.72 -12.41 -25.71
N VAL A 49 22.63 -12.97 -26.23
CA VAL A 49 22.67 -13.96 -27.33
C VAL A 49 23.05 -13.33 -28.68
N THR A 50 22.73 -12.04 -28.91
CA THR A 50 23.03 -11.36 -30.18
C THR A 50 24.48 -10.84 -30.32
N GLY A 51 25.38 -11.17 -29.39
CA GLY A 51 26.81 -10.92 -29.55
C GLY A 51 27.24 -9.45 -29.40
N ARG A 52 26.39 -8.56 -28.88
CA ARG A 52 26.77 -7.19 -28.50
C ARG A 52 27.35 -7.11 -27.09
N LEU A 53 28.29 -8.02 -26.83
CA LEU A 53 28.88 -8.34 -25.54
C LEU A 53 29.65 -7.19 -24.83
N PRO A 54 30.33 -6.23 -25.50
CA PRO A 54 31.20 -5.29 -24.79
C PRO A 54 30.45 -4.33 -23.83
N TRP A 55 29.21 -3.96 -24.15
CA TRP A 55 28.46 -2.99 -23.34
C TRP A 55 27.76 -3.63 -22.13
N MET A 56 27.58 -4.96 -22.13
CA MET A 56 27.02 -5.70 -20.99
C MET A 56 28.00 -5.76 -19.82
N GLY A 57 29.30 -5.92 -20.10
CA GLY A 57 30.35 -5.81 -19.08
C GLY A 57 30.37 -4.44 -18.42
N ALA A 58 30.20 -3.37 -19.23
CA ALA A 58 30.10 -2.00 -18.72
C ALA A 58 28.81 -1.77 -17.89
N LEU A 59 27.68 -2.38 -18.27
CA LEU A 59 26.42 -2.27 -17.53
C LEU A 59 26.47 -3.01 -16.19
N VAL A 60 27.00 -4.22 -16.17
CA VAL A 60 27.17 -5.02 -14.94
C VAL A 60 28.23 -4.38 -14.03
N ALA A 61 29.34 -3.91 -14.59
CA ALA A 61 30.36 -3.18 -13.82
C ALA A 61 29.83 -1.84 -13.29
N GLY A 62 29.04 -1.11 -14.08
CA GLY A 62 28.37 0.11 -13.66
C GLY A 62 27.37 -0.14 -12.54
N PHE A 63 26.57 -1.21 -12.64
CA PHE A 63 25.66 -1.64 -11.60
C PHE A 63 26.41 -2.02 -10.31
N PHE A 64 27.53 -2.73 -10.43
CA PHE A 64 28.40 -3.09 -9.31
C PHE A 64 29.05 -1.86 -8.64
N LEU A 65 29.39 -0.82 -9.42
CA LEU A 65 29.89 0.46 -8.89
C LEU A 65 28.81 1.23 -8.12
N LEU A 66 27.56 1.20 -8.60
CA LEU A 66 26.42 1.77 -7.90
C LEU A 66 26.11 1.02 -6.60
N LEU A 67 26.20 -0.32 -6.61
CA LEU A 67 26.08 -1.18 -5.44
C LEU A 67 27.14 -0.85 -4.37
N LYS A 68 28.37 -0.52 -4.77
CA LYS A 68 29.41 -0.10 -3.81
C LYS A 68 29.11 1.26 -3.16
N LYS A 69 28.26 2.08 -3.78
CA LYS A 69 27.76 3.38 -3.26
C LYS A 69 26.43 3.27 -2.50
N TYR A 70 26.00 2.04 -2.17
CA TYR A 70 24.75 1.71 -1.48
C TYR A 70 24.54 2.46 -0.15
N SER A 71 25.60 2.83 0.58
CA SER A 71 25.51 3.65 1.79
C SER A 71 24.97 5.08 1.53
N ALA A 72 25.27 5.67 0.36
CA ALA A 72 24.74 6.97 -0.03
C ALA A 72 23.29 6.88 -0.50
N VAL A 73 22.91 5.77 -1.14
CA VAL A 73 21.52 5.49 -1.52
C VAL A 73 20.65 5.28 -0.28
N LEU A 74 21.16 4.55 0.73
CA LEU A 74 20.49 4.42 2.04
C LEU A 74 20.34 5.76 2.76
N ARG A 75 21.31 6.69 2.62
CA ARG A 75 21.21 8.07 3.14
C ARG A 75 20.23 8.97 2.39
N ALA A 76 19.92 8.65 1.13
CA ALA A 76 18.94 9.39 0.33
C ALA A 76 17.48 8.92 0.58
N ILE A 77 17.28 7.81 1.30
CA ILE A 77 15.96 7.30 1.72
C ILE A 77 15.09 8.36 2.42
N PRO A 78 15.57 9.16 3.41
CA PRO A 78 14.74 10.17 4.05
C PRO A 78 14.30 11.30 3.10
N PHE A 79 15.11 11.64 2.10
CA PHE A 79 14.79 12.69 1.12
C PHE A 79 13.76 12.21 0.09
N LEU A 80 13.86 10.94 -0.33
CA LEU A 80 12.85 10.33 -1.21
C LEU A 80 11.49 10.20 -0.52
N ARG A 81 11.47 9.97 0.81
CA ARG A 81 10.25 10.05 1.62
C ARG A 81 9.64 11.44 1.70
N TYR A 82 10.42 12.50 1.48
CA TYR A 82 9.92 13.88 1.47
C TYR A 82 9.27 14.23 0.13
N ILE A 83 9.86 13.79 -0.99
CA ILE A 83 9.37 14.07 -2.35
C ILE A 83 8.28 13.10 -2.81
N PHE A 84 8.45 11.80 -2.53
CA PHE A 84 7.45 10.75 -2.77
C PHE A 84 6.61 10.45 -1.51
N GLY A 85 6.68 11.34 -0.51
CA GLY A 85 5.80 11.38 0.65
C GLY A 85 4.38 11.74 0.26
N ASN A 86 3.75 10.89 -0.56
CA ASN A 86 2.31 10.80 -0.62
C ASN A 86 1.83 10.73 0.83
N ARG A 87 0.96 11.66 1.19
CA ARG A 87 0.09 11.62 2.37
C ARG A 87 -0.81 10.38 2.31
N LYS A 88 -0.22 9.20 2.34
CA LYS A 88 -0.83 8.03 2.94
C LYS A 88 -0.18 7.97 4.31
N THR A 89 -0.73 8.79 5.19
CA THR A 89 -1.00 8.37 6.55
C THR A 89 -1.43 6.90 6.46
N ALA A 90 -0.44 6.04 6.67
CA ALA A 90 -0.66 4.66 6.98
C ALA A 90 -1.31 4.67 8.36
N ASN A 91 -2.58 5.05 8.43
CA ASN A 91 -3.46 4.55 9.46
C ASN A 91 -4.01 3.20 9.01
N THR A 92 -3.09 2.33 8.62
CA THR A 92 -3.23 0.91 8.87
C THR A 92 -2.35 0.67 10.08
N GLN A 93 -2.76 1.22 11.23
CA GLN A 93 -2.55 0.50 12.48
C GLN A 93 -3.33 -0.80 12.34
N LYS A 94 -2.69 -1.75 11.66
CA LYS A 94 -2.78 -3.16 12.00
C LYS A 94 -2.05 -3.33 13.34
N ASN A 95 -2.58 -2.70 14.38
CA ASN A 95 -2.60 -3.33 15.68
C ASN A 95 -3.70 -4.37 15.48
N SER A 96 -3.40 -5.61 15.11
CA SER A 96 -3.31 -6.65 16.14
C SER A 96 -4.12 -6.21 17.35
N SER A 97 -5.43 -6.39 17.23
CA SER A 97 -6.33 -6.59 18.35
C SER A 97 -5.67 -7.59 19.29
N SER A 98 -4.82 -7.08 20.17
CA SER A 98 -4.40 -7.75 21.38
C SER A 98 -5.65 -7.83 22.25
N GLY A 99 -6.51 -8.81 21.94
CA GLY A 99 -7.41 -9.48 22.88
C GLY A 99 -8.51 -8.68 23.59
N PHE A 100 -8.60 -7.36 23.45
CA PHE A 100 -9.68 -6.61 24.11
C PHE A 100 -10.89 -6.57 23.16
N GLN A 101 -11.71 -7.62 23.20
CA GLN A 101 -13.07 -7.53 22.69
C GLN A 101 -13.76 -6.44 23.51
N MET A 102 -14.15 -5.36 22.84
CA MET A 102 -14.80 -4.25 23.49
C MET A 102 -16.11 -4.74 24.12
N THR A 103 -16.21 -4.66 25.46
CA THR A 103 -17.39 -5.14 26.18
C THR A 103 -18.51 -4.10 26.11
N ARG A 104 -19.75 -4.53 26.36
CA ARG A 104 -20.91 -3.61 26.44
C ARG A 104 -20.68 -2.47 27.44
N GLN A 105 -20.10 -2.77 28.60
CA GLN A 105 -19.78 -1.78 29.62
C GLN A 105 -18.73 -0.78 29.14
N ASP A 106 -17.74 -1.22 28.36
CA ASP A 106 -16.76 -0.32 27.75
C ASP A 106 -17.43 0.58 26.71
N ALA A 107 -18.38 0.05 25.91
CA ALA A 107 -19.11 0.83 24.92
C ALA A 107 -19.96 1.94 25.56
N LEU A 108 -20.64 1.62 26.66
CA LEU A 108 -21.38 2.58 27.48
C LEU A 108 -20.45 3.67 28.04
N LYS A 109 -19.28 3.29 28.59
CA LYS A 109 -18.28 4.24 29.10
C LYS A 109 -17.72 5.15 28.01
N ILE A 110 -17.42 4.62 26.82
CA ILE A 110 -16.87 5.41 25.70
C ILE A 110 -17.89 6.41 25.18
N LEU A 111 -19.17 6.05 25.11
CA LEU A 111 -20.23 6.98 24.71
C LEU A 111 -20.75 7.88 25.85
N GLY A 112 -20.38 7.57 27.10
CA GLY A 112 -20.85 8.28 28.29
C GLY A 112 -22.33 8.04 28.58
N LEU A 113 -22.80 6.80 28.39
CA LEU A 113 -24.19 6.37 28.58
C LEU A 113 -24.30 5.38 29.75
N GLU A 114 -25.48 5.28 30.33
CA GLU A 114 -25.80 4.34 31.41
C GLU A 114 -26.45 3.05 30.88
N GLU A 115 -26.48 2.01 31.71
CA GLU A 115 -27.17 0.76 31.36
C GLU A 115 -28.68 1.00 31.16
N GLY A 116 -29.23 0.52 30.04
CA GLY A 116 -30.64 0.71 29.69
C GLY A 116 -30.94 1.93 28.79
N CYS A 117 -29.92 2.58 28.25
CA CYS A 117 -30.07 3.63 27.24
C CYS A 117 -30.77 3.13 25.96
N THR A 118 -31.48 4.04 25.31
CA THR A 118 -32.21 3.79 24.06
C THR A 118 -31.29 3.90 22.84
N SER A 119 -31.67 3.23 21.75
CA SER A 119 -30.94 3.32 20.47
C SER A 119 -30.79 4.76 19.97
N GLU A 120 -31.79 5.61 20.22
CA GLU A 120 -31.77 7.04 19.90
C GLU A 120 -30.71 7.81 20.69
N GLU A 121 -30.53 7.48 21.97
CA GLU A 121 -29.50 8.07 22.83
C GLU A 121 -28.10 7.67 22.39
N VAL A 122 -27.90 6.41 22.01
CA VAL A 122 -26.64 5.90 21.43
C VAL A 122 -26.27 6.70 20.18
N ILE A 123 -27.22 6.91 19.25
CA ILE A 123 -26.98 7.66 18.02
C ILE A 123 -26.66 9.13 18.32
N ARG A 124 -27.37 9.75 19.27
CA ARG A 124 -27.17 11.15 19.66
C ARG A 124 -25.80 11.37 20.29
N ALA A 125 -25.42 10.52 21.25
CA ALA A 125 -24.12 10.57 21.93
C ALA A 125 -22.98 10.38 20.93
N HIS A 126 -23.11 9.37 20.06
CA HIS A 126 -22.15 9.11 18.99
C HIS A 126 -21.95 10.32 18.06
N ARG A 127 -23.04 10.92 17.56
CA ARG A 127 -22.97 12.08 16.67
C ARG A 127 -22.25 13.26 17.34
N LYS A 128 -22.56 13.52 18.61
CA LYS A 128 -21.95 14.60 19.40
C LYS A 128 -20.44 14.38 19.60
N LEU A 129 -20.02 13.15 19.87
CA LEU A 129 -18.60 12.80 20.03
C LEU A 129 -17.86 12.84 18.68
N MET A 130 -18.46 12.31 17.63
CA MET A 130 -17.87 12.32 16.29
C MET A 130 -17.65 13.71 15.74
N GLN A 131 -18.59 14.64 15.92
CA GLN A 131 -18.41 16.03 15.50
C GLN A 131 -17.17 16.69 16.13
N LYS A 132 -16.80 16.29 17.36
CA LYS A 132 -15.63 16.82 18.06
C LYS A 132 -14.33 16.10 17.73
N LEU A 133 -14.42 14.79 17.49
CA LEU A 133 -13.25 13.91 17.37
C LEU A 133 -13.01 13.41 15.93
N HIS A 134 -13.73 13.96 14.96
CA HIS A 134 -13.57 13.56 13.56
C HIS A 134 -12.14 13.82 13.08
N PRO A 135 -11.48 12.84 12.43
CA PRO A 135 -10.12 13.01 11.92
C PRO A 135 -10.01 14.16 10.91
N ASP A 136 -11.06 14.44 10.15
CA ASP A 136 -11.08 15.55 9.18
C ASP A 136 -11.09 16.95 9.82
N HIS A 137 -11.39 17.03 11.12
CA HIS A 137 -11.31 18.26 11.90
C HIS A 137 -10.08 18.30 12.82
N GLY A 138 -9.08 17.45 12.57
CA GLY A 138 -7.87 17.34 13.39
C GLY A 138 -8.00 16.41 14.60
N GLY A 139 -9.06 15.60 14.66
CA GLY A 139 -9.27 14.60 15.71
C GLY A 139 -8.40 13.35 15.58
N ASN A 140 -8.31 12.56 16.65
CA ASN A 140 -7.55 11.32 16.66
C ASN A 140 -8.36 10.19 16.00
N SER A 141 -7.83 9.64 14.89
CA SER A 141 -8.46 8.55 14.16
C SER A 141 -8.65 7.27 14.98
N PHE A 142 -7.81 7.02 16.00
CA PHE A 142 -7.95 5.87 16.90
C PHE A 142 -9.17 6.02 17.83
N LEU A 143 -9.38 7.21 18.38
CA LEU A 143 -10.55 7.53 19.19
C LEU A 143 -11.84 7.44 18.36
N ALA A 144 -11.81 7.97 17.13
CA ALA A 144 -12.92 7.85 16.21
C ALA A 144 -13.27 6.36 15.93
N ALA A 145 -12.27 5.52 15.68
CA ALA A 145 -12.50 4.09 15.49
C ALA A 145 -13.18 3.42 16.70
N GLN A 146 -12.71 3.69 17.92
CA GLN A 146 -13.31 3.16 19.14
C GLN A 146 -14.76 3.63 19.35
N ILE A 147 -15.06 4.89 19.04
CA ILE A 147 -16.43 5.43 19.14
C ILE A 147 -17.37 4.79 18.10
N ASN A 148 -16.86 4.45 16.92
CA ASN A 148 -17.62 3.71 15.90
C ASN A 148 -17.90 2.27 16.36
N GLU A 149 -16.91 1.60 16.93
CA GLU A 149 -17.03 0.24 17.47
C GLU A 149 -18.04 0.18 18.64
N ALA A 150 -17.96 1.14 19.57
CA ALA A 150 -18.91 1.28 20.67
C ALA A 150 -20.36 1.38 20.19
N ARG A 151 -20.63 2.25 19.20
CA ARG A 151 -21.96 2.39 18.60
C ARG A 151 -22.42 1.09 17.94
N ALA A 152 -21.53 0.43 17.20
CA ALA A 152 -21.88 -0.80 16.49
C ALA A 152 -22.24 -1.94 17.45
N LEU A 153 -21.58 -2.03 18.60
CA LEU A 153 -21.89 -3.02 19.63
C LEU A 153 -23.25 -2.77 20.27
N LEU A 154 -23.53 -1.54 20.71
CA LEU A 154 -24.78 -1.22 21.41
C LEU A 154 -26.03 -1.25 20.52
N LEU A 155 -25.87 -1.14 19.19
CA LEU A 155 -26.98 -1.25 18.23
C LEU A 155 -27.20 -2.68 17.70
N LYS A 156 -26.30 -3.61 18.01
CA LYS A 156 -26.41 -5.02 17.57
C LYS A 156 -27.18 -5.87 18.59
N GLU A 157 -27.25 -5.43 19.83
CA GLU A 157 -28.12 -5.98 20.88
C GLU A 157 -29.53 -5.42 20.77
#